data_AF-A0A6J8DVL1-F1
#
_entry.id   AF-A0A6J8DVL1-F1
#
_cell.length_a   1.000
_cell.length_b   1.000
_cell.length_c   1.000
_cell.angle_alpha   90.00
_cell.angle_beta   90.00
_cell.angle_gamma   90.00
#
_symmetry.space_group_name_H-M   'P 1'
#
loop_
_entity.id
_entity.type
_entity.pdbx_description
1 polymer ?
#
loop_
_entity_poly.entity_id
_entity_poly.type
_entity_poly.pdbx_seq_one_letter_code
_entity_poly.pdbx_strand_id
1 'polypeptide(L)'
;MMNGMDQTGSDIAKLELEKLKQFNTYEEEDWKRQLDGVKDELLNLGCRQSKLDPALFILTVKGSVQGIFCCHVDEFLHAGNEEFEKLMEKLRKRFIPGKIEKEDFRYIGFMIKQNNEGIQLDHSIYMEKLDHQHIEPRRAIQKLKQLTQEEQKDYRRMVGQLNWEVQGSRPDLAFELVDLSTKLKSALVCDLLRAIKTLES
;
A
#
# COMPACT_ATOMS: atom_id res chain seq x y z
N MET A 1 -8.65 -35.51 -46.05
CA MET A 1 -9.37 -35.22 -44.79
C MET A 1 -8.33 -34.92 -43.74
N MET A 2 -8.25 -33.68 -43.25
CA MET A 2 -7.65 -33.29 -41.95
C MET A 2 -7.64 -31.76 -41.93
N ASN A 3 -8.74 -31.16 -41.46
CA ASN A 3 -8.81 -29.78 -41.02
C ASN A 3 -9.86 -29.76 -39.90
N GLY A 4 -9.39 -29.93 -38.67
CA GLY A 4 -10.28 -30.02 -37.52
C GLY A 4 -9.49 -30.42 -36.29
N MET A 5 -8.60 -29.54 -35.83
CA MET A 5 -7.98 -29.56 -34.50
C MET A 5 -7.06 -28.32 -34.41
N ASP A 6 -7.63 -27.13 -34.20
CA ASP A 6 -6.87 -26.00 -33.62
C ASP A 6 -7.73 -24.85 -33.08
N GLN A 7 -9.05 -24.83 -33.32
CA GLN A 7 -9.93 -23.75 -32.82
C GLN A 7 -10.25 -23.87 -31.33
N THR A 8 -10.25 -25.08 -30.76
CA THR A 8 -10.64 -25.32 -29.37
C THR A 8 -9.66 -24.75 -28.34
N GLY A 9 -8.36 -24.70 -28.64
CA GLY A 9 -7.36 -24.15 -27.71
C GLY A 9 -7.42 -22.62 -27.59
N SER A 10 -7.69 -21.93 -28.71
CA SER A 10 -7.81 -20.46 -28.72
C SER A 10 -9.09 -19.95 -28.05
N ASP A 11 -10.18 -20.72 -28.13
CA ASP A 11 -11.45 -20.35 -27.51
C ASP A 11 -11.42 -20.57 -25.99
N ILE A 12 -10.75 -21.63 -25.52
CA ILE A 12 -10.53 -21.88 -24.08
C ILE A 12 -9.67 -20.76 -23.47
N ALA A 13 -8.56 -20.39 -24.12
CA ALA A 13 -7.69 -19.32 -23.63
C ALA A 13 -8.39 -17.95 -23.56
N LYS A 14 -9.28 -17.64 -24.52
CA LYS A 14 -10.13 -16.44 -24.48
C LYS A 14 -11.15 -16.49 -23.36
N LEU A 15 -11.81 -17.63 -23.16
CA LEU A 15 -12.78 -17.83 -22.09
C LEU A 15 -12.13 -17.71 -20.70
N GLU A 16 -10.90 -18.21 -20.55
CA GLU A 16 -10.09 -18.09 -19.32
C GLU A 16 -9.70 -16.62 -19.07
N LEU A 17 -9.27 -15.90 -20.11
CA LEU A 17 -8.95 -14.47 -20.03
C LEU A 17 -10.18 -13.59 -19.71
N GLU A 18 -11.35 -13.90 -20.26
CA GLU A 18 -12.60 -13.21 -19.94
C GLU A 18 -13.06 -13.52 -18.51
N LYS A 19 -12.94 -14.76 -18.04
CA LYS A 19 -13.20 -15.13 -16.64
C LYS A 19 -12.24 -14.44 -15.68
N LEU A 20 -10.94 -14.35 -16.01
CA LEU A 20 -9.95 -13.64 -15.21
C LEU A 20 -10.23 -12.13 -15.15
N LYS A 21 -10.65 -11.52 -16.28
CA LYS A 21 -11.08 -10.11 -16.30
C LYS A 21 -12.35 -9.90 -15.46
N GLN A 22 -13.33 -10.80 -15.58
CA GLN A 22 -14.58 -10.73 -14.84
C GLN A 22 -14.37 -10.92 -13.33
N PHE A 23 -13.48 -11.83 -12.93
CA PHE A 23 -13.10 -12.06 -11.54
C PHE A 23 -12.40 -10.82 -10.94
N ASN A 24 -11.47 -10.22 -11.69
CA ASN A 24 -10.77 -9.00 -11.28
C ASN A 24 -11.72 -7.79 -11.18
N THR A 25 -12.72 -7.67 -12.08
CA THR A 25 -13.73 -6.60 -11.99
C THR A 25 -14.77 -6.84 -10.89
N TYR A 26 -15.13 -8.09 -10.59
CA TYR A 26 -16.16 -8.42 -9.61
C TYR A 26 -15.66 -8.22 -8.18
N GLU A 27 -14.43 -8.67 -7.88
CA GLU A 27 -13.77 -8.34 -6.61
C GLU A 27 -13.59 -6.83 -6.47
N GLU A 28 -13.20 -6.13 -7.56
CA GLU A 28 -13.03 -4.68 -7.56
C GLU A 28 -14.31 -3.87 -7.28
N GLU A 29 -15.49 -4.38 -7.65
CA GLU A 29 -16.77 -3.72 -7.40
C GLU A 29 -17.31 -4.00 -5.99
N ASP A 30 -17.03 -5.17 -5.43
CA ASP A 30 -17.59 -5.57 -4.14
C ASP A 30 -16.89 -4.86 -2.96
N TRP A 31 -15.56 -4.72 -2.99
CA TRP A 31 -14.85 -3.97 -1.94
C TRP A 31 -15.23 -2.49 -1.93
N LYS A 32 -15.47 -1.88 -3.11
CA LYS A 32 -15.93 -0.49 -3.23
C LYS A 32 -17.30 -0.32 -2.58
N ARG A 33 -18.23 -1.24 -2.85
CA ARG A 33 -19.56 -1.22 -2.24
C ARG A 33 -19.50 -1.37 -0.72
N GLN A 34 -18.62 -2.23 -0.22
CA GLN A 34 -18.42 -2.39 1.22
C GLN A 34 -17.85 -1.12 1.84
N LEU A 35 -16.84 -0.51 1.23
CA LEU A 35 -16.24 0.73 1.69
C LEU A 35 -17.24 1.90 1.69
N ASP A 36 -18.05 2.03 0.63
CA ASP A 36 -19.13 3.01 0.55
C ASP A 36 -20.17 2.77 1.67
N GLY A 37 -20.52 1.51 1.94
CA GLY A 37 -21.41 1.15 3.04
C GLY A 37 -20.85 1.55 4.42
N VAL A 38 -19.56 1.29 4.67
CA VAL A 38 -18.88 1.70 5.91
C VAL A 38 -18.87 3.21 6.06
N LYS A 39 -18.55 3.93 4.97
CA LYS A 39 -18.59 5.38 4.92
C LYS A 39 -19.98 5.92 5.28
N ASP A 40 -21.02 5.42 4.62
CA ASP A 40 -22.39 5.88 4.86
C ASP A 40 -22.82 5.63 6.32
N GLU A 41 -22.45 4.47 6.89
CA GLU A 41 -22.73 4.18 8.29
C GLU A 41 -21.97 5.10 9.25
N LEU A 42 -20.68 5.37 9.00
CA LEU A 42 -19.91 6.32 9.81
C LEU A 42 -20.55 7.72 9.80
N LEU A 43 -21.00 8.18 8.63
CA LEU A 43 -21.71 9.46 8.49
C LEU A 43 -23.04 9.45 9.27
N ASN A 44 -23.83 8.37 9.16
CA ASN A 44 -25.07 8.21 9.90
C ASN A 44 -24.87 8.16 11.42
N LEU A 45 -23.75 7.58 11.87
CA LEU A 45 -23.36 7.54 13.28
C LEU A 45 -22.77 8.86 13.79
N GLY A 46 -22.71 9.90 12.94
CA GLY A 46 -22.32 11.27 13.32
C GLY A 46 -20.85 11.59 13.11
N CYS A 47 -20.08 10.71 12.47
CA CYS A 47 -18.73 11.05 12.02
C CYS A 47 -18.78 12.02 10.85
N ARG A 48 -17.69 12.75 10.66
CA ARG A 48 -17.48 13.67 9.55
C ARG A 48 -16.31 13.19 8.73
N GLN A 49 -16.46 13.10 7.42
CA GLN A 49 -15.34 12.84 6.53
C GLN A 49 -14.41 14.06 6.48
N SER A 50 -13.10 13.82 6.54
CA SER A 50 -12.08 14.87 6.41
C SER A 50 -12.10 15.47 5.00
N LYS A 51 -11.88 16.78 4.92
CA LYS A 51 -11.77 17.51 3.65
C LYS A 51 -10.40 17.34 3.00
N LEU A 52 -9.39 16.99 3.79
CA LEU A 52 -8.00 16.84 3.33
C LEU A 52 -7.69 15.39 2.94
N ASP A 53 -8.34 14.44 3.61
CA ASP A 53 -8.13 13.02 3.38
C ASP A 53 -9.49 12.29 3.37
N PRO A 54 -9.98 11.87 2.19
CA PRO A 54 -11.24 11.13 2.06
C PRO A 54 -11.27 9.80 2.84
N ALA A 55 -10.11 9.26 3.23
CA ALA A 55 -10.03 8.02 4.00
C ALA A 55 -10.25 8.24 5.51
N LEU A 56 -10.22 9.49 5.98
CA LEU A 56 -10.28 9.84 7.40
C LEU A 56 -11.68 10.34 7.81
N PHE A 57 -12.22 9.76 8.87
CA PHE A 57 -13.49 10.11 9.49
C PHE A 57 -13.27 10.49 10.95
N ILE A 58 -13.96 11.53 11.41
CA ILE A 58 -13.73 12.12 12.73
C ILE A 58 -15.06 12.30 13.45
N LEU A 59 -15.16 11.76 14.67
CA LEU A 59 -16.26 12.08 15.58
C LEU A 59 -15.86 13.27 16.45
N THR A 60 -16.73 14.27 16.52
CA THR A 60 -16.50 15.45 17.37
C THR A 60 -17.78 15.84 18.07
N VAL A 61 -17.70 15.95 19.39
CA VAL A 61 -18.81 16.26 20.29
C VAL A 61 -18.45 17.52 21.07
N LYS A 62 -19.34 18.52 21.05
CA LYS A 62 -19.14 19.83 21.71
C LYS A 62 -17.79 20.50 21.39
N GLY A 63 -17.29 20.32 20.17
CA GLY A 63 -16.02 20.90 19.72
C GLY A 63 -14.77 20.06 20.01
N SER A 64 -14.89 18.97 20.78
CA SER A 64 -13.77 18.07 21.10
C SER A 64 -13.81 16.80 20.26
N VAL A 65 -12.64 16.38 19.74
CA VAL A 65 -12.49 15.11 19.01
C VAL A 65 -12.65 13.94 19.98
N GLN A 66 -13.56 13.03 19.66
CA GLN A 66 -13.82 11.82 20.47
C GLN A 66 -13.08 10.61 19.89
N GLY A 67 -12.89 10.59 18.57
CA GLY A 67 -12.11 9.57 17.90
C GLY A 67 -12.03 9.78 16.40
N ILE A 68 -11.19 8.96 15.78
CA ILE A 68 -10.87 8.94 14.37
C ILE A 68 -10.98 7.51 13.83
N PHE A 69 -11.39 7.40 12.57
CA PHE A 69 -11.44 6.17 11.81
C PHE A 69 -10.79 6.41 10.45
N CYS A 70 -9.87 5.53 10.06
CA CYS A 70 -9.16 5.56 8.79
C CYS A 70 -9.45 4.28 8.01
N CYS A 71 -9.77 4.44 6.74
CA CYS A 71 -9.91 3.32 5.81
C CYS A 71 -8.70 3.22 4.89
N HIS A 72 -8.13 2.03 4.73
CA HIS A 72 -7.15 1.77 3.68
C HIS A 72 -7.49 0.46 2.97
N VAL A 73 -8.17 0.57 1.82
CA VAL A 73 -8.66 -0.57 1.03
C VAL A 73 -9.49 -1.52 1.90
N ASP A 74 -8.91 -2.64 2.33
CA ASP A 74 -9.50 -3.71 3.14
C ASP A 74 -9.14 -3.63 4.63
N GLU A 75 -8.25 -2.72 5.03
CA GLU A 75 -7.84 -2.51 6.41
C GLU A 75 -8.46 -1.26 7.03
N PHE A 76 -8.97 -1.39 8.25
CA PHE A 76 -9.53 -0.28 9.03
C PHE A 76 -8.70 -0.03 10.28
N LEU A 77 -8.34 1.24 10.52
CA LEU A 77 -7.67 1.69 11.73
C LEU A 77 -8.56 2.69 12.45
N HIS A 78 -8.65 2.58 13.77
CA HIS A 78 -9.44 3.53 14.56
C HIS A 78 -8.79 3.79 15.91
N ALA A 79 -9.02 4.99 16.44
CA ALA A 79 -8.56 5.40 17.76
C ALA A 79 -9.55 6.40 18.36
N GLY A 80 -9.83 6.28 19.65
CA GLY A 80 -10.76 7.19 20.31
C GLY A 80 -10.98 6.83 21.76
N ASN A 81 -11.85 7.59 22.41
CA ASN A 81 -12.28 7.33 23.78
C ASN A 81 -13.44 6.32 23.84
N GLU A 82 -13.97 6.10 25.04
CA GLU A 82 -15.11 5.20 25.27
C GLU A 82 -16.38 5.57 24.48
N GLU A 83 -16.61 6.86 24.22
CA GLU A 83 -17.75 7.30 23.41
C GLU A 83 -17.60 6.85 21.96
N PHE A 84 -16.38 6.96 21.42
CA PHE A 84 -16.08 6.48 20.07
C PHE A 84 -16.09 4.95 19.99
N GLU A 85 -15.64 4.25 21.03
CA GLU A 85 -15.68 2.78 21.05
C GLU A 85 -17.13 2.26 20.99
N LYS A 86 -18.07 2.91 21.68
CA LYS A 86 -19.51 2.59 21.57
C LYS A 86 -20.06 2.80 20.15
N LEU A 87 -19.51 3.74 19.40
CA LEU A 87 -19.84 3.94 17.98
C LEU A 87 -19.27 2.79 17.15
N MET A 88 -18.02 2.40 17.39
CA MET A 88 -17.39 1.26 16.72
C MET A 88 -18.13 -0.05 16.98
N GLU A 89 -18.65 -0.28 18.18
CA GLU A 89 -19.50 -1.44 18.47
C GLU A 89 -20.76 -1.48 17.59
N LYS A 90 -21.37 -0.33 17.27
CA LYS A 90 -22.52 -0.26 16.36
C LYS A 90 -22.09 -0.56 14.93
N LEU A 91 -20.96 0.00 14.50
CA LEU A 91 -20.38 -0.26 13.18
C LEU A 91 -20.11 -1.77 12.99
N ARG A 92 -19.49 -2.41 13.99
CA ARG A 92 -19.13 -3.84 13.96
C ARG A 92 -20.35 -4.78 13.96
N LYS A 93 -21.53 -4.32 14.40
CA LYS A 93 -22.79 -5.10 14.28
C LYS A 93 -23.28 -5.17 12.84
N ARG A 94 -22.99 -4.15 12.03
CA ARG A 94 -23.39 -4.09 10.62
C ARG A 94 -22.30 -4.62 9.69
N PHE A 95 -21.04 -4.32 10.00
CA PHE A 95 -19.86 -4.73 9.23
C PHE A 95 -18.97 -5.59 10.12
N ILE A 96 -19.09 -6.90 9.99
CA ILE A 96 -18.36 -7.86 10.84
C ILE A 96 -16.91 -7.95 10.34
N PRO A 97 -15.92 -7.47 11.10
CA PRO A 97 -14.53 -7.59 10.70
C PRO A 97 -14.06 -9.04 10.81
N GLY A 98 -13.24 -9.49 9.85
CA GLY A 98 -12.65 -10.83 9.89
C GLY A 98 -11.62 -10.99 11.01
N LYS A 99 -10.94 -9.90 11.39
CA LYS A 99 -9.93 -9.86 12.46
C LYS A 99 -10.04 -8.53 13.20
N ILE A 100 -9.95 -8.58 14.52
CA ILE A 100 -9.82 -7.39 15.37
C ILE A 100 -8.58 -7.59 16.23
N GLU A 101 -7.68 -6.63 16.15
CA GLU A 101 -6.50 -6.56 17.00
C GLU A 101 -6.42 -5.19 17.64
N LYS A 102 -5.77 -5.11 18.80
CA LYS A 102 -5.66 -3.91 19.59
C LYS A 102 -4.27 -3.87 20.21
N GLU A 103 -3.68 -2.68 20.30
CA GLU A 103 -2.39 -2.39 20.95
C GLU A 103 -1.15 -3.07 20.36
N ASP A 104 -1.22 -4.23 19.72
CA ASP A 104 -0.10 -4.88 19.02
C ASP A 104 -0.62 -5.56 17.74
N PHE A 105 -0.47 -4.90 16.59
CA PHE A 105 -1.08 -5.35 15.34
C PHE A 105 -0.43 -4.76 14.10
N ARG A 106 -0.57 -5.47 12.98
CA ARG A 106 -0.03 -5.01 11.69
C ARG A 106 -1.06 -4.13 10.99
N TYR A 107 -0.61 -3.02 10.44
CA TYR A 107 -1.43 -2.14 9.61
C TYR A 107 -0.58 -1.58 8.47
N ILE A 108 -1.02 -1.76 7.24
CA ILE A 108 -0.38 -1.27 6.00
C ILE A 108 1.13 -1.58 5.91
N GLY A 109 1.59 -2.67 6.51
CA GLY A 109 3.01 -3.07 6.53
C GLY A 109 3.83 -2.57 7.73
N PHE A 110 3.26 -1.74 8.61
CA PHE A 110 3.87 -1.40 9.90
C PHE A 110 3.40 -2.35 10.98
N MET A 111 4.31 -2.66 11.90
CA MET A 111 3.99 -3.22 13.19
C MET A 111 3.69 -2.06 14.15
N ILE A 112 2.44 -1.93 14.57
CA ILE A 112 2.01 -0.87 15.49
C ILE A 112 1.93 -1.47 16.89
N LYS A 113 2.64 -0.85 17.84
CA LYS A 113 2.57 -1.19 19.26
C LYS A 113 2.21 0.03 20.09
N GLN A 114 1.17 -0.06 20.90
CA GLN A 114 0.74 0.98 21.82
C GLN A 114 0.92 0.49 23.25
N ASN A 115 1.52 1.33 24.09
CA ASN A 115 1.65 1.11 25.52
C ASN A 115 1.38 2.43 26.28
N ASN A 116 1.62 2.42 27.59
CA ASN A 116 1.39 3.61 28.44
C ASN A 116 2.34 4.79 28.13
N GLU A 117 3.45 4.55 27.44
CA GLU A 117 4.46 5.55 27.08
C GLU A 117 4.20 6.18 25.71
N GLY A 118 3.44 5.50 24.83
CA GLY A 118 3.06 6.03 23.53
C GLY A 118 2.76 4.96 22.49
N ILE A 119 2.93 5.34 21.23
CA ILE A 119 2.77 4.46 20.06
C ILE A 119 4.13 4.31 19.38
N GLN A 120 4.57 3.08 19.22
CA GLN A 120 5.72 2.67 18.44
C GLN A 120 5.26 2.16 17.07
N LEU A 121 5.93 2.63 16.02
CA LEU A 121 5.80 2.12 14.66
C LEU A 121 7.11 1.44 14.28
N ASP A 122 7.03 0.18 13.84
CA ASP A 122 8.17 -0.58 13.38
C ASP A 122 7.92 -1.06 11.94
N HIS A 123 8.88 -0.78 11.06
CA HIS A 123 8.83 -1.08 9.63
C HIS A 123 9.91 -2.10 9.19
N SER A 124 10.65 -2.68 10.14
CA SER A 124 11.77 -3.60 9.90
C SER A 124 11.40 -4.80 9.03
N ILE A 125 10.22 -5.40 9.25
CA ILE A 125 9.75 -6.58 8.50
C ILE A 125 9.62 -6.31 6.99
N TYR A 126 9.29 -5.08 6.60
CA TYR A 126 9.29 -4.70 5.20
C TYR A 126 10.71 -4.66 4.65
N MET A 127 11.64 -4.07 5.41
CA MET A 127 13.05 -3.94 5.01
C MET A 127 13.72 -5.29 4.83
N GLU A 128 13.46 -6.25 5.73
CA GLU A 128 13.99 -7.62 5.63
C GLU A 128 13.55 -8.36 4.36
N LYS A 129 12.45 -7.93 3.74
CA LYS A 129 11.89 -8.54 2.53
C LYS A 129 12.31 -7.82 1.24
N LEU A 130 13.06 -6.72 1.34
CA LEU A 130 13.55 -6.03 0.17
C LEU A 130 14.60 -6.89 -0.53
N ASP A 131 14.28 -7.27 -1.77
CA ASP A 131 15.20 -8.05 -2.59
C ASP A 131 16.38 -7.18 -3.04
N HIS A 132 17.58 -7.54 -2.58
CA HIS A 132 18.82 -6.84 -2.89
C HIS A 132 19.18 -7.05 -4.35
N GLN A 133 19.19 -5.96 -5.12
CA GLN A 133 19.52 -6.02 -6.53
C GLN A 133 21.03 -6.19 -6.72
N HIS A 134 21.44 -7.27 -7.37
CA HIS A 134 22.82 -7.46 -7.79
C HIS A 134 23.09 -6.85 -9.16
N ILE A 135 24.28 -6.26 -9.32
CA ILE A 135 24.78 -5.77 -10.61
C ILE A 135 26.17 -6.33 -10.87
N GLU A 136 26.35 -6.88 -12.07
CA GLU A 136 27.62 -7.44 -12.50
C GLU A 136 28.76 -6.42 -12.42
N PRO A 137 29.94 -6.78 -11.88
CA PRO A 137 31.06 -5.83 -11.71
C PRO A 137 31.46 -5.12 -13.01
N ARG A 138 31.43 -5.83 -14.14
CA ARG A 138 31.72 -5.25 -15.47
C ARG A 138 30.72 -4.20 -15.89
N ARG A 139 29.46 -4.33 -15.45
CA ARG A 139 28.40 -3.37 -15.71
C ARG A 139 28.52 -2.18 -14.79
N ALA A 140 28.81 -2.40 -13.50
CA ALA A 140 28.95 -1.34 -12.49
C ALA A 140 30.01 -0.28 -12.82
N ILE A 141 31.07 -0.65 -13.55
CA ILE A 141 32.12 0.30 -13.98
C ILE A 141 31.61 1.28 -15.06
N GLN A 142 30.55 0.93 -15.80
CA GLN A 142 30.01 1.70 -16.93
C GLN A 142 29.07 2.83 -16.49
N LYS A 143 29.49 3.62 -15.49
CA LYS A 143 28.66 4.59 -14.75
C LYS A 143 27.82 5.54 -15.61
N LEU A 144 28.36 6.02 -16.72
CA LEU A 144 27.69 7.00 -17.60
C LEU A 144 26.83 6.38 -18.71
N LYS A 145 26.73 5.04 -18.77
CA LYS A 145 25.89 4.36 -19.76
C LYS A 145 24.42 4.38 -19.32
N GLN A 146 23.54 4.46 -20.31
CA GLN A 146 22.10 4.29 -20.14
C GLN A 146 21.79 2.89 -19.62
N LEU A 147 20.75 2.79 -18.79
CA LEU A 147 20.24 1.50 -18.32
C LEU A 147 19.62 0.70 -19.47
N THR A 148 19.71 -0.63 -19.38
CA THR A 148 18.91 -1.53 -20.20
C THR A 148 17.43 -1.43 -19.80
N GLN A 149 16.52 -2.00 -20.58
CA GLN A 149 15.09 -1.99 -20.21
C GLN A 149 14.82 -2.73 -18.89
N GLU A 150 15.57 -3.80 -18.63
CA GLU A 150 15.49 -4.59 -17.41
C GLU A 150 16.04 -3.79 -16.21
N GLU A 151 17.23 -3.22 -16.34
CA GLU A 151 17.82 -2.35 -15.31
C GLU A 151 16.93 -1.13 -15.01
N GLN A 152 16.29 -0.55 -16.02
CA GLN A 152 15.36 0.57 -15.82
C GLN A 152 14.10 0.13 -15.08
N LYS A 153 13.63 -1.10 -15.31
CA LYS A 153 12.50 -1.68 -14.55
C LYS A 153 12.90 -1.87 -13.08
N ASP A 154 14.09 -2.41 -12.82
CA ASP A 154 14.61 -2.61 -11.47
C ASP A 154 14.87 -1.29 -10.76
N TYR A 155 15.39 -0.30 -11.48
CA TYR A 155 15.55 1.06 -10.96
C TYR A 155 14.22 1.64 -10.47
N ARG A 156 13.15 1.56 -11.30
CA ARG A 156 11.82 2.03 -10.89
C ARG A 156 11.27 1.26 -9.69
N ARG A 157 11.50 -0.06 -9.63
CA ARG A 157 11.13 -0.90 -8.50
C ARG A 157 11.79 -0.39 -7.20
N MET A 158 13.11 -0.19 -7.23
CA MET A 158 13.88 0.28 -6.08
C MET A 158 13.51 1.68 -5.64
N VAL A 159 13.30 2.61 -6.57
CA VAL A 159 12.84 3.97 -6.21
C VAL A 159 11.44 3.92 -5.57
N GLY A 160 10.56 3.02 -6.03
CA GLY A 160 9.26 2.79 -5.40
C GLY A 160 9.37 2.22 -3.98
N GLN A 161 10.28 1.27 -3.76
CA GLN A 161 10.58 0.73 -2.42
C GLN A 161 11.13 1.81 -1.50
N LEU A 162 12.10 2.60 -1.98
CA LEU A 162 12.68 3.72 -1.23
C LEU A 162 11.62 4.77 -0.88
N ASN A 163 10.68 5.04 -1.80
CA ASN A 163 9.58 5.96 -1.52
C ASN A 163 8.71 5.49 -0.35
N TRP A 164 8.39 4.20 -0.33
CA TRP A 164 7.61 3.60 0.77
C TRP A 164 8.35 3.66 2.10
N GLU A 165 9.66 3.39 2.10
CA GLU A 165 10.52 3.48 3.26
C GLU A 165 10.62 4.92 3.83
N VAL A 166 10.82 5.91 2.96
CA VAL A 166 10.93 7.32 3.35
C VAL A 166 9.65 7.85 3.96
N GLN A 167 8.50 7.51 3.37
CA GLN A 167 7.20 7.95 3.88
C GLN A 167 6.86 7.32 5.24
N GLY A 168 7.40 6.13 5.51
CA GLY A 168 7.13 5.39 6.73
C GLY A 168 8.05 5.72 7.90
N SER A 169 9.35 5.50 7.71
CA SER A 169 10.29 5.34 8.82
C SER A 169 11.66 5.98 8.60
N ARG A 170 12.00 6.38 7.36
CA ARG A 170 13.33 6.94 7.02
C ARG A 170 13.25 8.30 6.32
N PRO A 171 12.72 9.33 7.00
CA PRO A 171 12.68 10.68 6.42
C PRO A 171 14.06 11.24 6.10
N ASP A 172 15.13 10.70 6.70
CA ASP A 172 16.53 11.01 6.40
C ASP A 172 16.92 10.73 4.94
N LEU A 173 16.28 9.76 4.29
CA LEU A 173 16.55 9.39 2.89
C LEU A 173 15.75 10.22 1.87
N ALA A 174 14.94 11.20 2.32
CA ALA A 174 14.04 11.96 1.46
C ALA A 174 14.76 12.71 0.32
N PHE A 175 15.94 13.25 0.59
CA PHE A 175 16.73 13.93 -0.45
C PHE A 175 17.14 12.97 -1.58
N GLU A 176 17.64 11.80 -1.20
CA GLU A 176 18.10 10.79 -2.16
C GLU A 176 16.92 10.25 -2.98
N LEU A 177 15.78 10.01 -2.33
CA LEU A 177 14.54 9.65 -3.01
C LEU A 177 14.14 10.68 -4.08
N VAL A 178 14.13 11.97 -3.73
CA VAL A 178 13.75 13.04 -4.67
C VAL A 178 14.70 13.05 -5.86
N ASP A 179 16.01 13.04 -5.61
CA ASP A 179 17.02 13.07 -6.68
C ASP A 179 16.90 11.86 -7.62
N LEU A 180 16.71 10.65 -7.09
CA LEU A 180 16.51 9.44 -7.90
C LEU A 180 15.16 9.46 -8.65
N SER A 181 14.10 9.96 -8.02
CA SER A 181 12.77 10.05 -8.64
C SER A 181 12.74 10.96 -9.88
N THR A 182 13.60 11.98 -9.94
CA THR A 182 13.71 12.82 -11.16
C THR A 182 14.23 12.07 -12.38
N LYS A 183 14.87 10.90 -12.20
CA LYS A 183 15.56 10.14 -13.25
C LYS A 183 14.81 8.88 -13.69
N LEU A 184 13.54 8.70 -13.29
CA LEU A 184 12.73 7.49 -13.55
C LEU A 184 12.58 7.09 -15.04
N LYS A 185 12.87 7.99 -15.98
CA LYS A 185 12.77 7.76 -17.44
C LYS A 185 14.12 7.65 -18.14
N SER A 186 15.20 8.12 -17.53
CA SER A 186 16.49 8.32 -18.19
C SER A 186 17.66 8.14 -17.22
N ALA A 187 17.58 7.13 -16.36
CA ALA A 187 18.60 6.85 -15.38
C ALA A 187 19.86 6.25 -16.06
N LEU A 188 21.00 6.50 -15.44
CA LEU A 188 22.29 5.89 -15.81
C LEU A 188 22.67 4.79 -14.82
N VAL A 189 23.68 4.00 -15.17
CA VAL A 189 24.24 2.96 -14.28
C VAL A 189 24.66 3.53 -12.92
N CYS A 190 25.18 4.77 -12.87
CA CYS A 190 25.51 5.40 -11.59
C CYS A 190 24.29 5.67 -10.69
N ASP A 191 23.13 5.97 -11.28
CA ASP A 191 21.89 6.21 -10.52
C ASP A 191 21.34 4.90 -9.97
N LEU A 192 21.42 3.81 -10.75
CA LEU A 192 21.08 2.47 -10.29
C LEU A 192 21.95 2.04 -9.11
N LEU A 193 23.26 2.23 -9.19
CA LEU A 193 24.19 1.93 -8.10
C LEU A 193 23.91 2.77 -6.85
N ARG A 194 23.53 4.04 -7.02
CA ARG A 194 23.10 4.88 -5.90
C ARG A 194 21.84 4.32 -5.25
N ALA A 195 20.82 3.98 -6.03
CA ALA A 195 19.57 3.39 -5.51
C ALA A 195 19.83 2.10 -4.71
N ILE A 196 20.68 1.20 -5.22
CA ILE A 196 21.07 -0.03 -4.52
C ILE A 196 21.70 0.31 -3.17
N LYS A 197 22.72 1.17 -3.19
CA LYS A 197 23.44 1.55 -1.96
C LYS A 197 22.54 2.20 -0.91
N THR A 198 21.57 3.01 -1.34
CA THR A 198 20.64 3.69 -0.44
C THR A 198 19.68 2.72 0.24
N LEU A 199 19.24 1.66 -0.44
CA LEU A 199 18.38 0.64 0.15
C LEU A 199 19.16 -0.34 1.06
N GLU A 200 20.49 -0.41 0.93
CA GLU A 200 21.35 -1.26 1.76
C GLU A 200 21.83 -0.56 3.05
N SER A 201 21.56 0.74 3.23
CA SER A 201 22.10 1.57 4.34
C SER A 201 21.17 1.72 5.53
#